data_AF-A0A1C0U271-F1
#
_entry.id   AF-A0A1C0U271-F1
#
_cell.length_a   1.000
_cell.length_b   1.000
_cell.length_c   1.000
_cell.angle_alpha   90.00
_cell.angle_beta   90.00
_cell.angle_gamma   90.00
#
_symmetry.space_group_name_H-M   'P 1'
#
loop_
_entity.id
_entity.type
_entity.pdbx_description
1 polymer ?
#
loop_
_entity_poly.entity_id
_entity_poly.type
_entity_poly.pdbx_seq_one_letter_code
_entity_poly.pdbx_strand_id
1 'polypeptide(L)'
;MGEFFKQPGFGNEAKAGSQKTSKIYQGQTVYKASKNINDNIRKGDQFYLDNKHKNHLEVFDNKGNFRVVLNMDGSINLVKTRAAEAEGRKLLK
;
A
#
# COMPACT_ATOMS: atom_id res chain seq x y z
N MET A 1 8.95 4.07 4.77
CA MET A 1 8.14 4.77 3.73
C MET A 1 8.87 5.93 3.05
N GLY A 2 9.68 6.73 3.77
CA GLY A 2 10.39 7.87 3.18
C GLY A 2 11.31 7.55 2.00
N GLU A 3 12.00 6.40 2.02
CA GLU A 3 12.88 5.97 0.91
C GLU A 3 12.10 5.51 -0.32
N PHE A 4 11.02 4.75 -0.14
CA PHE A 4 10.12 4.35 -1.24
C PHE A 4 9.61 5.57 -2.00
N PHE A 5 9.18 6.62 -1.30
CA PHE A 5 8.72 7.86 -1.91
C PHE A 5 9.79 8.70 -2.61
N LYS A 6 11.08 8.40 -2.38
CA LYS A 6 12.18 9.01 -3.12
C LYS A 6 12.51 8.25 -4.41
N GLN A 7 11.98 7.03 -4.59
CA GLN A 7 12.24 6.26 -5.79
C GLN A 7 11.53 6.89 -6.99
N PRO A 8 12.22 6.99 -8.15
CA PRO A 8 11.61 7.48 -9.38
C PRO A 8 10.51 6.53 -9.86
N GLY A 9 9.50 7.06 -10.57
CA GLY A 9 8.33 6.31 -11.03
C GLY A 9 7.28 6.16 -9.91
N PHE A 10 6.89 4.91 -9.62
CA PHE A 10 5.76 4.59 -8.74
C PHE A 10 5.90 5.18 -7.33
N GLY A 11 7.11 5.18 -6.76
CA GLY A 11 7.37 5.77 -5.45
C GLY A 11 6.98 7.24 -5.36
N ASN A 12 7.45 8.04 -6.32
CA ASN A 12 7.15 9.46 -6.40
C ASN A 12 5.67 9.73 -6.73
N GLU A 13 5.06 8.94 -7.61
CA GLU A 13 3.63 9.03 -7.94
C GLU A 13 2.74 8.72 -6.73
N ALA A 14 3.08 7.65 -5.99
CA ALA A 14 2.39 7.28 -4.78
C ALA A 14 2.51 8.37 -3.71
N LYS A 15 3.67 9.02 -3.58
CA LYS A 15 3.84 10.18 -2.68
C LYS A 15 2.92 11.33 -3.08
N ALA A 16 2.91 11.70 -4.36
CA ALA A 16 2.11 12.83 -4.86
C ALA A 16 0.60 12.55 -4.85
N GLY A 17 0.19 11.29 -4.98
CA GLY A 17 -1.21 10.87 -5.01
C GLY A 17 -1.75 10.32 -3.69
N SER A 18 -0.96 10.32 -2.62
CA SER A 18 -1.39 9.88 -1.29
C SER A 18 -1.20 10.94 -0.23
N GLN A 19 -1.93 10.77 0.86
CA GLN A 19 -1.85 11.58 2.06
C GLN A 19 -1.46 10.70 3.22
N LYS A 20 -0.49 11.17 4.01
CA LYS A 20 -0.13 10.53 5.27
C LYS A 20 -1.33 10.56 6.20
N THR A 21 -1.67 9.42 6.80
CA THR A 21 -2.70 9.35 7.84
C THR A 21 -2.06 9.27 9.23
N SER A 22 -2.86 9.48 10.27
CA SER A 22 -2.42 9.25 11.66
C SER A 22 -2.41 7.77 12.06
N LYS A 23 -2.83 6.86 11.17
CA LYS A 23 -2.90 5.43 11.45
C LYS A 23 -1.52 4.80 11.31
N ILE A 24 -1.14 4.01 12.30
CA ILE A 24 0.08 3.20 12.29
C ILE A 24 -0.33 1.73 12.33
N TYR A 25 0.18 0.95 11.39
CA TYR A 25 -0.05 -0.49 11.30
C TYR A 25 1.30 -1.20 11.24
N GLN A 26 1.52 -2.17 12.14
CA GLN A 26 2.79 -2.87 12.29
C GLN A 26 4.03 -1.95 12.39
N GLY A 27 3.90 -0.80 13.06
CA GLY A 27 4.98 0.18 13.20
C GLY A 27 5.23 1.06 11.96
N GLN A 28 4.42 0.92 10.90
CA GLN A 28 4.51 1.73 9.69
C GLN A 28 3.30 2.66 9.58
N THR A 29 3.53 3.88 9.12
CA THR A 29 2.43 4.82 8.86
C THR A 29 1.64 4.37 7.63
N VAL A 30 0.32 4.36 7.75
CA VAL A 30 -0.61 4.10 6.66
C VAL A 30 -0.84 5.38 5.87
N TYR A 31 -0.85 5.28 4.55
CA TYR A 31 -1.11 6.37 3.61
C TYR A 31 -2.44 6.11 2.93
N LYS A 32 -3.21 7.17 2.70
CA LYS A 32 -4.48 7.10 1.99
C LYS A 32 -4.33 7.74 0.62
N ALA A 33 -4.69 7.00 -0.42
CA ALA A 33 -4.77 7.52 -1.78
C ALA A 33 -5.80 8.65 -1.85
N SER A 34 -5.35 9.84 -2.23
CA SER A 34 -6.20 11.02 -2.40
C SER A 34 -6.76 11.12 -3.82
N LYS A 35 -6.10 10.45 -4.77
CA LYS A 35 -6.50 10.26 -6.16
C LYS A 35 -6.15 8.84 -6.59
N ASN A 36 -6.58 8.45 -7.80
CA ASN A 36 -6.11 7.21 -8.41
C ASN A 36 -4.62 7.36 -8.70
N ILE A 37 -3.79 6.55 -8.06
CA ILE A 37 -2.33 6.57 -8.25
C ILE A 37 -1.96 5.68 -9.44
N ASN A 38 -2.54 4.49 -9.49
CA ASN A 38 -2.43 3.55 -10.60
C ASN A 38 -3.73 2.73 -10.70
N ASP A 39 -3.76 1.72 -11.57
CA ASP A 39 -4.93 0.84 -11.72
C ASP A 39 -5.27 0.06 -10.42
N ASN A 40 -4.24 -0.20 -9.61
CA ASN A 40 -4.30 -1.00 -8.39
C ASN A 40 -4.69 -0.21 -7.13
N ILE A 41 -4.30 1.07 -7.05
CA ILE A 41 -4.51 2.00 -5.94
C ILE A 41 -5.44 3.10 -6.41
N ARG A 42 -6.70 2.96 -6.02
CA ARG A 42 -7.79 3.89 -6.32
C ARG A 42 -7.92 4.92 -5.22
N LYS A 43 -8.57 6.04 -5.54
CA LYS A 43 -8.89 7.08 -4.56
C LYS A 43 -9.64 6.48 -3.36
N GLY A 44 -9.12 6.74 -2.16
CA GLY A 44 -9.67 6.25 -0.90
C GLY A 44 -9.02 4.98 -0.38
N ASP A 45 -8.29 4.24 -1.21
CA ASP A 45 -7.52 3.07 -0.78
C ASP A 45 -6.44 3.49 0.24
N GLN A 46 -6.14 2.57 1.15
CA GLN A 46 -5.12 2.73 2.18
C GLN A 46 -3.99 1.76 1.89
N PHE A 47 -2.74 2.22 2.02
CA PHE A 47 -1.60 1.36 1.81
C PHE A 47 -0.47 1.70 2.76
N TYR A 48 0.36 0.71 3.07
CA TYR A 48 1.56 0.89 3.87
C TYR A 48 2.70 0.03 3.33
N LEU A 49 3.93 0.44 3.66
CA LEU A 49 5.13 -0.30 3.30
C LEU A 49 5.38 -1.42 4.29
N ASP A 50 5.66 -2.63 3.79
CA ASP A 50 6.06 -3.75 4.63
C ASP A 50 7.16 -3.33 5.61
N ASN A 51 7.00 -3.67 6.88
CA ASN A 51 7.98 -3.31 7.91
C ASN A 51 9.23 -4.19 7.81
N LYS A 52 9.07 -5.46 7.43
CA LYS A 52 10.13 -6.46 7.54
C LYS A 52 11.19 -6.30 6.46
N HIS A 53 10.79 -6.30 5.20
CA HIS A 53 11.70 -6.27 4.06
C HIS A 53 11.65 -4.93 3.31
N LYS A 54 10.64 -4.09 3.59
CA LYS A 54 10.46 -2.77 2.95
C LYS A 54 10.51 -2.81 1.42
N ASN A 55 10.13 -3.94 0.83
CA ASN A 55 10.25 -4.21 -0.61
C ASN A 55 8.88 -4.39 -1.31
N HIS A 56 7.78 -4.35 -0.56
CA HIS A 56 6.42 -4.39 -1.10
C HIS A 56 5.47 -3.53 -0.28
N LEU A 57 4.34 -3.19 -0.90
CA LEU A 57 3.26 -2.39 -0.35
C LEU A 57 2.01 -3.24 -0.24
N GLU A 58 1.37 -3.20 0.90
CA GLU A 58 0.07 -3.83 1.10
C GLU A 58 -1.00 -2.76 0.91
N VAL A 59 -1.93 -3.01 -0.02
CA VAL A 59 -3.03 -2.13 -0.38
C VAL A 59 -4.33 -2.69 0.15
N PHE A 60 -5.11 -1.81 0.76
CA PHE A 60 -6.39 -2.07 1.39
C PHE A 60 -7.42 -1.08 0.86
N ASP A 61 -8.67 -1.50 0.84
CA ASP A 61 -9.79 -0.62 0.56
C ASP A 61 -10.00 0.37 1.72
N ASN A 62 -10.74 1.44 1.49
CA ASN A 62 -11.17 2.37 2.56
C ASN A 62 -11.89 1.65 3.73
N LYS A 63 -12.52 0.50 3.47
CA LYS A 63 -13.14 -0.34 4.51
C LYS A 63 -12.13 -1.17 5.33
N GLY A 64 -10.85 -1.15 4.98
CA GLY A 64 -9.80 -1.97 5.61
C GLY A 64 -9.72 -3.39 5.07
N ASN A 65 -10.43 -3.71 3.98
CA ASN A 65 -10.32 -5.01 3.34
C ASN A 65 -9.04 -5.08 2.52
N PHE A 66 -8.28 -6.16 2.65
CA PHE A 66 -7.11 -6.38 1.80
C PHE A 66 -7.53 -6.42 0.33
N ARG A 67 -6.74 -5.77 -0.52
CA ARG A 67 -6.97 -5.75 -1.98
C ARG A 67 -5.85 -6.45 -2.71
N VAL A 68 -4.62 -5.99 -2.52
CA VAL A 68 -3.48 -6.46 -3.31
C VAL A 68 -2.15 -6.15 -2.64
N VAL A 69 -1.14 -6.97 -2.91
CA VAL A 69 0.26 -6.64 -2.62
C VAL A 69 0.92 -6.12 -3.89
N LEU A 70 1.53 -4.95 -3.81
CA LEU A 70 2.30 -4.35 -4.89
C LEU A 70 3.81 -4.39 -4.59
N ASN A 71 4.62 -4.58 -5.62
CA ASN A 71 6.06 -4.40 -5.54
C ASN A 71 6.42 -2.90 -5.55
N MET A 72 7.69 -2.57 -5.30
CA MET A 72 8.15 -1.16 -5.31
C MET A 72 8.06 -0.50 -6.69
N ASP A 73 7.98 -1.28 -7.77
CA ASP A 73 7.75 -0.78 -9.13
C ASP A 73 6.27 -0.53 -9.44
N GLY A 74 5.35 -0.97 -8.56
CA GLY A 74 3.90 -0.83 -8.74
C GLY A 74 3.21 -2.03 -9.39
N SER A 75 3.96 -3.05 -9.82
CA SER A 75 3.39 -4.32 -10.30
C SER A 75 2.79 -5.14 -9.17
N ILE A 76 1.77 -5.93 -9.50
CA ILE A 76 1.09 -6.82 -8.56
C ILE A 76 1.99 -8.01 -8.21
N ASN A 77 2.21 -8.23 -6.92
CA ASN A 77 2.82 -9.45 -6.41
C ASN A 77 1.74 -10.53 -6.24
N LEU A 78 1.47 -11.28 -7.30
CA LEU A 78 0.42 -12.32 -7.32
C LEU A 78 0.60 -13.38 -6.23
N VAL A 79 1.84 -13.79 -5.97
CA VAL A 79 2.16 -14.81 -4.96
C VAL A 79 1.77 -14.33 -3.57
N LYS A 80 2.23 -13.12 -3.19
CA LYS A 80 1.90 -12.53 -1.89
C LYS A 80 0.43 -12.15 -1.78
N THR A 81 -0.18 -11.69 -2.87
CA THR A 81 -1.60 -11.35 -2.89
C THR A 81 -2.45 -12.56 -2.60
N ARG A 82 -2.21 -13.70 -3.27
CA ARG A 82 -2.92 -14.94 -2.99
C ARG A 82 -2.70 -15.45 -1.57
N ALA A 83 -1.48 -15.36 -1.05
CA ALA A 83 -1.19 -15.75 0.32
C ALA A 83 -1.94 -14.86 1.34
N ALA A 84 -1.89 -13.53 1.18
CA ALA A 84 -2.57 -12.59 2.07
C ALA A 84 -4.10 -12.68 1.98
N GLU A 85 -4.64 -12.97 0.80
CA GLU A 85 -6.07 -13.22 0.57
C GLU A 85 -6.51 -14.54 1.23
N ALA A 86 -5.72 -15.61 1.10
CA ALA A 86 -5.96 -16.89 1.77
C ALA A 86 -5.85 -16.78 3.31
N GLU A 87 -4.93 -15.95 3.81
CA GLU A 87 -4.83 -15.58 5.23
C GLU A 87 -6.02 -14.72 5.71
N GLY A 88 -6.84 -14.20 4.79
CA GLY A 88 -7.98 -13.34 5.12
C GLY A 88 -7.57 -12.02 5.77
N ARG A 89 -6.39 -11.48 5.43
CA ARG A 89 -5.84 -10.28 6.08
C ARG A 89 -6.81 -9.11 5.99
N LYS A 90 -7.02 -8.44 7.13
CA LYS A 90 -7.81 -7.20 7.20
C LYS A 90 -7.04 -6.17 8.01
N LEU A 91 -7.04 -4.94 7.51
CA LEU A 91 -6.61 -3.79 8.27
C LEU A 91 -7.72 -3.44 9.26
N LEU A 92 -7.67 -4.03 10.45
CA LEU A 92 -8.62 -3.73 11.54
C LEU A 92 -8.65 -2.22 11.78
N LYS A 93 -9.85 -1.67 11.93
CA LYS A 93 -10.15 -0.24 11.85
C LYS A 93 -9.49 0.53 12.99
#